data_AF-A0A1G9PRA7-F1
#
_entry.id   AF-A0A1G9PRA7-F1
#
_cell.length_a   1.000
_cell.length_b   1.000
_cell.length_c   1.000
_cell.angle_alpha   90.00
_cell.angle_beta   90.00
_cell.angle_gamma   90.00
#
_symmetry.space_group_name_H-M   'P 1'
#
loop_
_entity.id
_entity.type
_entity.pdbx_description
1 polymer ?
#
loop_
_entity_poly.entity_id
_entity_poly.type
_entity_poly.pdbx_seq_one_letter_code
_entity_poly.pdbx_strand_id
1 'polypeptide(L)'
;MKKISIVLSLFLFAFLESNAQQFKVITSVESIVPSGLGRSRIIDAQEDKNFKEFASEQTEEDNTRNKSKRSEIRVKNFEETKLLNFYNIAGIRFQNIAANDAVISSKLSALAAEGWELAFVTSAVEADAGQNDGQGIFITRYIFKKD
;
A
#
# COMPACT_ATOMS: atom_id res chain seq x y z
N MET A 1 -24.16 -45.86 -13.11
CA MET A 1 -23.07 -45.41 -12.21
C MET A 1 -22.07 -44.49 -12.92
N LYS A 2 -21.41 -44.91 -14.02
CA LYS A 2 -20.43 -44.06 -14.73
C LYS A 2 -20.95 -42.68 -15.18
N LYS A 3 -22.18 -42.61 -15.69
CA LYS A 3 -22.82 -41.34 -16.12
C LYS A 3 -23.06 -40.36 -14.97
N ILE A 4 -23.38 -40.88 -13.77
CA ILE A 4 -23.59 -40.08 -12.56
C ILE A 4 -22.25 -39.55 -12.06
N SER A 5 -21.20 -40.37 -12.07
CA SER A 5 -19.84 -39.91 -11.73
C SER A 5 -19.35 -38.80 -12.67
N ILE A 6 -19.63 -38.90 -13.97
CA ILE A 6 -19.23 -37.87 -14.94
C ILE A 6 -19.96 -36.55 -14.69
N VAL A 7 -21.28 -36.60 -14.45
CA VAL A 7 -22.07 -35.40 -14.14
C VAL A 7 -21.61 -34.75 -12.82
N LEU A 8 -21.29 -35.56 -11.81
CA LEU A 8 -20.78 -35.06 -10.53
C LEU A 8 -19.40 -34.40 -10.67
N SER A 9 -18.52 -34.97 -11.51
CA SER A 9 -17.22 -34.37 -11.83
C SER A 9 -17.38 -33.04 -12.59
N LEU A 10 -18.27 -32.96 -13.58
CA LEU A 10 -18.56 -31.72 -14.31
C LEU A 10 -19.14 -30.63 -13.41
N PHE A 11 -20.00 -30.99 -12.46
CA PHE A 11 -20.51 -30.06 -11.44
C PHE A 11 -19.41 -29.54 -10.52
N LEU A 12 -18.39 -30.37 -10.21
CA LEU A 12 -17.25 -29.96 -9.39
C LEU A 12 -16.36 -28.91 -10.10
N PHE A 13 -16.19 -29.03 -11.41
CA PHE A 13 -15.40 -28.09 -12.21
C PHE A 13 -16.15 -26.77 -12.52
N ALA A 14 -17.49 -26.77 -12.45
CA ALA A 14 -18.29 -25.58 -12.73
C ALA A 14 -18.13 -24.46 -11.69
N PHE A 15 -17.53 -24.74 -10.53
CA PHE A 15 -17.26 -23.76 -9.46
C PHE A 15 -15.82 -23.25 -9.43
N LEU A 16 -14.97 -23.64 -10.38
CA LEU A 16 -13.65 -23.04 -10.54
C LEU A 16 -13.80 -21.70 -11.27
N GLU A 17 -14.22 -20.67 -10.53
CA GLU A 17 -14.13 -19.31 -11.03
C GLU A 17 -12.66 -18.87 -11.02
N SER A 18 -12.11 -18.53 -12.18
CA SER A 18 -10.81 -17.84 -12.22
C SER A 18 -11.05 -16.36 -11.94
N ASN A 19 -10.84 -15.95 -10.71
CA ASN A 19 -10.81 -14.54 -10.38
C ASN A 19 -9.50 -13.91 -10.91
N ALA A 20 -9.61 -12.69 -11.40
CA ALA A 20 -8.44 -11.94 -11.85
C ALA A 20 -7.67 -11.45 -10.61
N GLN A 21 -6.35 -11.60 -10.64
CA GLN A 21 -5.48 -11.16 -9.54
C GLN A 21 -5.75 -9.71 -9.16
N GLN A 22 -6.03 -9.47 -7.88
CA GLN A 22 -6.16 -8.14 -7.29
C GLN A 22 -4.84 -7.72 -6.65
N PHE A 23 -4.52 -6.43 -6.72
CA PHE A 23 -3.35 -5.85 -6.06
C PHE A 23 -3.77 -4.77 -5.07
N LYS A 24 -3.08 -4.74 -3.93
CA LYS A 24 -3.25 -3.72 -2.89
C LYS A 24 -1.89 -3.19 -2.46
N VAL A 25 -1.81 -1.90 -2.21
CA VAL A 25 -0.60 -1.26 -1.69
C VAL A 25 -0.95 -0.60 -0.36
N ILE A 26 -0.23 -0.96 0.69
CA ILE A 26 -0.21 -0.19 1.94
C ILE A 26 1.16 0.47 2.09
N THR A 27 1.20 1.64 2.71
CA THR A 27 2.43 2.43 2.84
C THR A 27 2.68 2.80 4.29
N SER A 28 3.86 2.49 4.84
CA SER A 28 4.33 3.15 6.06
C SER A 28 5.16 4.37 5.69
N VAL A 29 4.93 5.47 6.41
CA VAL A 29 5.74 6.69 6.38
C VAL A 29 6.22 6.93 7.80
N GLU A 30 7.53 6.91 8.01
CA GLU A 30 8.15 7.05 9.31
C GLU A 30 9.07 8.27 9.30
N SER A 31 8.80 9.19 10.21
CA SER A 31 9.49 10.47 10.25
C SER A 31 10.80 10.36 11.01
N ILE A 32 11.84 10.95 10.42
CA ILE A 32 13.15 11.16 11.05
C ILE A 32 13.34 12.62 11.47
N VAL A 33 12.26 13.42 11.50
CA VAL A 33 12.30 14.82 11.94
C VAL A 33 12.78 14.88 13.40
N PRO A 34 13.85 15.62 13.70
CA PRO A 34 14.36 15.84 15.04
C PRO A 34 13.30 16.42 15.97
N SER A 35 13.51 16.26 17.28
CA SER A 35 12.55 16.70 18.31
C SER A 35 11.19 15.96 18.29
N GLY A 36 11.00 14.97 17.41
CA GLY A 36 9.84 14.09 17.44
C GLY A 36 8.54 14.75 16.98
N LEU A 37 8.60 15.86 16.23
CA LEU A 37 7.42 16.55 15.69
C LEU A 37 6.81 15.86 14.46
N GLY A 38 7.49 14.84 13.95
CA GLY A 38 7.02 14.01 12.84
C GLY A 38 5.68 13.30 13.10
N ARG A 39 5.02 12.88 12.03
CA ARG A 39 3.75 12.14 12.10
C ARG A 39 3.88 10.82 11.34
N SER A 40 4.44 9.82 12.00
CA SER A 40 4.62 8.50 11.41
C SER A 40 3.28 7.75 11.32
N ARG A 41 2.96 7.15 10.17
CA ARG A 41 1.67 6.49 9.89
C ARG A 41 1.84 5.30 8.95
N ILE A 42 0.94 4.32 9.06
CA ILE A 42 0.59 3.43 7.96
C ILE A 42 -0.68 3.98 7.31
N ILE A 43 -0.67 4.07 5.98
CA ILE A 43 -1.80 4.50 5.16
C ILE A 43 -2.29 3.31 4.35
N ASP A 44 -3.59 3.03 4.45
CA ASP A 44 -4.27 1.96 3.74
C ASP A 44 -5.57 2.48 3.11
N ALA A 45 -5.60 2.59 1.78
CA ALA A 45 -6.76 3.08 1.04
C ALA A 45 -7.95 2.10 1.15
N GLN A 46 -9.15 2.66 1.35
CA GLN A 46 -10.41 1.93 1.48
C GLN A 46 -11.38 2.27 0.34
N GLU A 47 -10.84 2.68 -0.81
CA GLU A 47 -11.57 3.03 -2.02
C GLU A 47 -10.79 2.57 -3.25
N ASP A 48 -11.49 2.09 -4.27
CA ASP A 48 -10.91 1.82 -5.58
C ASP A 48 -10.93 3.07 -6.46
N LYS A 49 -9.87 3.26 -7.26
CA LYS A 49 -9.78 4.30 -8.27
C LYS A 49 -9.36 3.69 -9.60
N ASN A 50 -10.11 4.01 -10.66
CA ASN A 50 -9.79 3.55 -12.00
C ASN A 50 -8.73 4.46 -12.63
N PHE A 51 -7.53 3.93 -12.88
CA PHE A 51 -6.46 4.72 -13.49
C PHE A 51 -6.82 5.30 -14.87
N LYS A 52 -7.73 4.65 -15.61
CA LYS A 52 -8.15 5.08 -16.95
C LYS A 52 -8.83 6.45 -16.93
N GLU A 53 -9.48 6.82 -15.83
CA GLU A 53 -10.11 8.15 -15.66
C GLU A 53 -9.07 9.28 -15.59
N PHE A 54 -7.80 8.94 -15.31
CA PHE A 54 -6.71 9.89 -15.08
C PHE A 54 -5.54 9.71 -16.07
N ALA A 55 -5.69 8.80 -17.05
CA ALA A 55 -4.73 8.57 -18.12
C ALA A 55 -5.19 9.25 -19.41
N SER A 56 -4.25 9.62 -20.27
CA SER A 56 -4.51 9.96 -21.68
C SER A 56 -3.53 9.18 -22.53
N GLU A 57 -3.99 8.65 -23.65
CA GLU A 57 -3.11 8.09 -24.67
C GLU A 57 -2.53 9.24 -25.51
N GLN A 58 -1.34 9.05 -26.06
CA GLN A 58 -0.69 10.04 -26.93
C GLN A 58 -0.53 9.39 -28.31
N THR A 59 -1.03 10.06 -29.34
CA THR A 59 -0.97 9.62 -30.74
C THR A 59 -0.43 10.75 -31.60
N GLU A 60 -0.18 10.49 -32.89
CA GLU A 60 0.19 11.54 -33.84
C GLU A 60 -0.93 12.57 -34.03
N GLU A 61 -2.20 12.12 -33.93
CA GLU A 61 -3.39 12.96 -34.14
C GLU A 61 -3.83 13.70 -32.87
N ASP A 62 -3.61 13.12 -31.68
CA ASP A 62 -3.89 13.73 -30.38
C ASP A 62 -2.74 13.53 -29.39
N ASN A 63 -2.04 14.62 -29.12
CA ASN A 63 -0.95 14.75 -28.16
C ASN A 63 -1.30 15.73 -27.03
N THR A 64 -2.59 15.93 -26.77
CA THR A 64 -3.03 16.83 -25.72
C THR A 64 -2.78 16.20 -24.36
N ARG A 65 -2.37 17.03 -23.39
CA ARG A 65 -2.13 16.60 -22.01
C ARG A 65 -3.45 16.27 -21.31
N ASN A 66 -3.47 15.20 -20.51
CA ASN A 66 -4.58 14.91 -19.60
C ASN A 66 -4.97 16.14 -18.73
N LYS A 67 -6.28 16.46 -18.71
CA LYS A 67 -6.85 17.60 -17.96
C LYS A 67 -7.72 17.20 -16.76
N SER A 68 -7.72 15.91 -16.38
CA SER A 68 -8.47 15.43 -15.22
C SER A 68 -8.07 16.20 -13.96
N LYS A 69 -9.03 16.42 -13.05
CA LYS A 69 -8.79 17.24 -11.87
C LYS A 69 -8.12 16.40 -10.79
N ARG A 70 -6.98 16.87 -10.27
CA ARG A 70 -6.28 16.22 -9.15
C ARG A 70 -7.16 16.03 -7.91
N SER A 71 -8.18 16.86 -7.70
CA SER A 71 -9.12 16.71 -6.59
C SER A 71 -9.96 15.44 -6.68
N GLU A 72 -10.21 14.92 -7.89
CA GLU A 72 -11.00 13.70 -8.12
C GLU A 72 -10.17 12.43 -7.88
N ILE A 73 -8.84 12.53 -8.01
CA ILE A 73 -7.86 11.48 -7.68
C ILE A 73 -7.75 11.26 -6.17
N ARG A 74 -7.94 12.31 -5.36
CA ARG A 74 -7.77 12.23 -3.89
C ARG A 74 -8.76 11.23 -3.29
N VAL A 75 -8.22 10.26 -2.55
CA VAL A 75 -8.95 9.30 -1.71
C VAL A 75 -9.18 9.95 -0.34
N LYS A 76 -10.42 9.94 0.15
CA LYS A 76 -10.79 10.55 1.45
C LYS A 76 -11.08 9.49 2.52
N ASN A 77 -11.49 8.30 2.10
CA ASN A 77 -11.73 7.14 2.92
C ASN A 77 -10.48 6.24 2.89
N PHE A 78 -9.63 6.41 3.89
CA PHE A 78 -8.46 5.58 4.10
C PHE A 78 -8.27 5.37 5.61
N GLU A 79 -7.67 4.24 5.96
CA GLU A 79 -7.28 3.94 7.32
C GLU A 79 -5.91 4.58 7.61
N GLU A 80 -5.82 5.28 8.74
CA GLU A 80 -4.54 5.72 9.32
C GLU A 80 -4.22 4.92 10.58
N THR A 81 -3.18 4.11 10.53
CA THR A 81 -2.61 3.48 11.73
C THR A 81 -1.43 4.30 12.24
N LYS A 82 -1.44 4.68 13.52
CA LYS A 82 -0.38 5.50 14.13
C LYS A 82 0.91 4.69 14.33
N LEU A 83 2.04 5.31 13.99
CA LEU A 83 3.39 4.84 14.32
C LEU A 83 4.12 5.91 15.15
N LEU A 84 5.19 5.49 15.81
CA LEU A 84 6.09 6.35 16.57
C LEU A 84 7.23 6.86 15.67
N ASN A 85 7.76 8.05 15.96
CA ASN A 85 8.89 8.60 15.21
C ASN A 85 10.19 7.90 15.60
N PHE A 86 11.12 7.75 14.65
CA PHE A 86 12.42 7.14 14.92
C PHE A 86 13.34 8.01 15.74
N TYR A 87 13.19 9.34 15.67
CA TYR A 87 14.08 10.30 16.33
C TYR A 87 13.33 11.19 17.32
N ASN A 88 14.05 11.62 18.35
CA ASN A 88 13.73 12.79 19.15
C ASN A 88 14.98 13.66 19.33
N ILE A 89 14.95 14.65 20.23
CA ILE A 89 16.09 15.55 20.48
C ILE A 89 17.35 14.82 21.01
N ALA A 90 17.20 13.63 21.59
CA ALA A 90 18.31 12.83 22.13
C ALA A 90 18.87 11.82 21.12
N GLY A 91 18.24 11.65 19.95
CA GLY A 91 18.66 10.71 18.91
C GLY A 91 17.63 9.61 18.63
N ILE A 92 18.12 8.45 18.18
CA ILE A 92 17.30 7.32 17.74
C ILE A 92 16.59 6.66 18.92
N ARG A 93 15.32 6.31 18.70
CA ARG A 93 14.43 5.65 19.66
C ARG A 93 14.19 4.20 19.26
N PHE A 94 15.13 3.30 19.58
CA PHE A 94 15.02 1.87 19.22
C PHE A 94 13.73 1.19 19.73
N GLN A 95 13.24 1.58 20.90
CA GLN A 95 11.96 1.10 21.42
C GLN A 95 10.78 1.51 20.53
N ASN A 96 10.84 2.68 19.89
CA ASN A 96 9.82 3.12 18.95
C ASN A 96 9.85 2.25 17.69
N ILE A 97 11.05 1.90 17.21
CA ILE A 97 11.23 0.99 16.07
C ILE A 97 10.60 -0.37 16.40
N ALA A 98 10.95 -0.97 17.53
CA ALA A 98 10.39 -2.26 17.95
C ALA A 98 8.86 -2.23 18.10
N ALA A 99 8.30 -1.12 18.62
CA ALA A 99 6.85 -0.94 18.70
C ALA A 99 6.20 -0.80 17.32
N ASN A 100 6.83 -0.05 16.40
CA ASN A 100 6.35 0.08 15.02
C ASN A 100 6.38 -1.27 14.30
N ASP A 101 7.45 -2.05 14.45
CA ASP A 101 7.58 -3.38 13.85
C ASP A 101 6.46 -4.32 14.32
N ALA A 102 6.09 -4.26 15.61
CA ALA A 102 4.96 -5.03 16.14
C ALA A 102 3.62 -4.60 15.52
N VAL A 103 3.38 -3.29 15.38
CA VAL A 103 2.17 -2.75 14.75
C VAL A 103 2.09 -3.11 13.26
N ILE A 104 3.19 -2.94 12.52
CA ILE A 104 3.29 -3.32 11.11
C ILE A 104 3.03 -4.82 10.96
N SER A 105 3.71 -5.66 11.73
CA SER A 105 3.52 -7.12 11.72
C SER A 105 2.08 -7.52 11.97
N SER A 106 1.39 -6.85 12.91
CA SER A 106 -0.03 -7.06 13.15
C SER A 106 -0.89 -6.72 11.93
N LYS A 107 -0.63 -5.60 11.25
CA LYS A 107 -1.36 -5.21 10.04
C LYS A 107 -1.12 -6.18 8.88
N LEU A 108 0.13 -6.56 8.63
CA LEU A 108 0.46 -7.54 7.58
C LEU A 108 -0.19 -8.90 7.86
N SER A 109 -0.20 -9.33 9.13
CA SER A 109 -0.84 -10.58 9.54
C SER A 109 -2.36 -10.54 9.36
N ALA A 110 -3.00 -9.40 9.64
CA ALA A 110 -4.43 -9.22 9.40
C ALA A 110 -4.77 -9.33 7.90
N LEU A 111 -3.99 -8.67 7.04
CA LEU A 111 -4.15 -8.79 5.58
C LEU A 111 -3.93 -10.23 5.10
N ALA A 112 -2.94 -10.93 5.65
CA ALA A 112 -2.72 -12.35 5.35
C ALA A 112 -3.92 -13.22 5.76
N ALA A 113 -4.54 -12.96 6.92
CA ALA A 113 -5.75 -13.66 7.36
C ALA A 113 -6.97 -13.36 6.46
N GLU A 114 -7.00 -12.18 5.84
CA GLU A 114 -7.99 -11.81 4.83
C GLU A 114 -7.70 -12.42 3.44
N GLY A 115 -6.62 -13.19 3.30
CA GLY A 115 -6.23 -13.87 2.06
C GLY A 115 -5.31 -13.06 1.14
N TRP A 116 -4.78 -11.93 1.60
CA TRP A 116 -3.76 -11.19 0.85
C TRP A 116 -2.37 -11.81 1.03
N GLU A 117 -1.70 -12.11 -0.06
CA GLU A 117 -0.31 -12.55 -0.07
C GLU A 117 0.63 -11.36 -0.26
N LEU A 118 1.63 -11.21 0.61
CA LEU A 118 2.66 -10.19 0.45
C LEU A 118 3.57 -10.56 -0.73
N ALA A 119 3.45 -9.83 -1.84
CA ALA A 119 4.18 -10.12 -3.07
C ALA A 119 5.53 -9.40 -3.14
N PHE A 120 5.58 -8.14 -2.68
CA PHE A 120 6.80 -7.33 -2.77
C PHE A 120 6.86 -6.28 -1.67
N VAL A 121 8.07 -5.93 -1.25
CA VAL A 121 8.35 -4.83 -0.31
C VAL A 121 9.44 -3.96 -0.92
N THR A 122 9.21 -2.65 -0.92
CA THR A 122 10.23 -1.67 -1.33
C THR A 122 10.25 -0.49 -0.37
N SER A 123 11.45 0.03 -0.14
CA SER A 123 11.66 1.15 0.75
C SER A 123 12.48 2.24 0.08
N ALA A 124 12.21 3.48 0.46
CA ALA A 124 12.89 4.67 -0.01
C ALA A 124 13.07 5.66 1.14
N VAL A 125 14.09 6.50 1.04
CA VAL A 125 14.36 7.58 1.98
C VAL A 125 14.39 8.88 1.21
N GLU A 126 13.68 9.88 1.71
CA GLU A 126 13.80 11.26 1.26
C GLU A 126 14.28 12.10 2.43
N ALA A 127 15.36 12.86 2.23
CA ALA A 127 15.91 13.79 3.20
C ALA A 127 16.36 15.07 2.49
N ASP A 128 16.27 16.21 3.17
CA ASP A 128 16.76 17.48 2.64
C ASP A 128 18.30 17.50 2.70
N ALA A 129 18.97 17.18 1.60
CA ALA A 129 20.44 17.08 1.54
C ALA A 129 21.20 18.43 1.64
N GLY A 130 20.55 19.52 2.08
CA GLY A 130 21.19 20.82 2.31
C GLY A 130 22.09 20.87 3.55
N GLN A 131 22.87 21.96 3.69
CA GLN A 131 23.78 22.14 4.85
C GLN A 131 23.06 22.17 6.22
N ASN A 132 21.74 22.39 6.23
CA ASN A 132 20.90 22.41 7.43
C ASN A 132 19.96 21.20 7.49
N ASP A 133 20.35 20.05 6.93
CA ASP A 133 19.53 18.83 6.94
C ASP A 133 19.05 18.51 8.36
N GLY A 134 17.73 18.43 8.48
CA GLY A 134 17.02 18.13 9.71
C GLY A 134 15.61 17.64 9.43
N GLN A 135 15.32 17.21 8.20
CA GLN A 135 14.01 16.68 7.85
C GLN A 135 14.18 15.52 6.89
N GLY A 136 13.45 14.46 7.19
CA GLY A 136 13.34 13.36 6.26
C GLY A 136 12.23 12.40 6.66
N ILE A 137 11.96 11.50 5.72
CA ILE A 137 10.99 10.44 5.86
C ILE A 137 11.57 9.14 5.29
N PHE A 138 11.29 8.07 6.01
CA PHE A 138 11.43 6.71 5.52
C PHE A 138 10.06 6.27 5.00
N ILE A 139 9.99 5.78 3.77
CA ILE A 139 8.75 5.31 3.16
C ILE A 139 8.93 3.85 2.77
N THR A 140 8.06 2.97 3.26
CA THR A 140 8.03 1.57 2.84
C THR A 140 6.68 1.24 2.25
N ARG A 141 6.67 0.67 1.05
CA ARG A 141 5.48 0.17 0.36
C ARG A 141 5.47 -1.35 0.41
N TYR A 142 4.37 -1.88 0.91
CA TYR A 142 4.08 -3.31 0.93
C TYR A 142 3.02 -3.56 -0.14
N ILE A 143 3.38 -4.37 -1.13
CA ILE A 143 2.52 -4.69 -2.26
C ILE A 143 2.00 -6.11 -2.05
N PHE A 144 0.69 -6.20 -1.93
CA PHE A 144 -0.05 -7.43 -1.75
C PHE A 144 -0.76 -7.82 -3.03
N LYS A 145 -0.92 -9.13 -3.22
CA LYS A 145 -1.76 -9.72 -4.26
C LYS A 145 -2.78 -10.65 -3.61
N LYS A 146 -3.95 -10.79 -4.21
CA LYS A 146 -4.98 -11.75 -3.80
C LYS A 146 -5.63 -12.36 -5.03
N ASP A 147 -5.88 -13.66 -4.98
CA ASP A 147 -6.52 -14.41 -6.06
C ASP A 147 -8.04 -14.21 -6.02
#